data_AF-A0A133VD29-F1
#
_entry.id   AF-A0A133VD29-F1
#
_cell.length_a   1.000
_cell.length_b   1.000
_cell.length_c   1.000
_cell.angle_alpha   90.00
_cell.angle_beta   90.00
_cell.angle_gamma   90.00
#
_symmetry.space_group_name_H-M   'P 1'
#
loop_
_entity.id
_entity.type
_entity.pdbx_description
1 polymer ?
#
loop_
_entity_poly.entity_id
_entity_poly.type
_entity_poly.pdbx_seq_one_letter_code
_entity_poly.pdbx_strand_id
1 'polypeptide(L)'
;MPTVGPQPRFSEAQVHRALEIIGGHSPLGRKKLAEKLGIGEGSVRTILTRLKRENLIASTPRGHIPTEKGKRELKKKARKFLQLDAGNLTVGEVDVATIVRHAYENVKLGIRQRDEAIKAGADGATVLVFSDERFK
;
A
#
# COMPACT_ATOMS: atom_id res chain seq x y z
N MET A 1 -27.84 -16.19 -12.08
CA MET A 1 -27.08 -15.15 -11.36
C MET A 1 -25.59 -15.43 -11.59
N PRO A 2 -24.76 -14.45 -12.00
CA PRO A 2 -23.34 -14.71 -12.15
C PRO A 2 -22.77 -15.07 -10.78
N THR A 3 -22.10 -16.22 -10.70
CA THR A 3 -21.44 -16.71 -9.50
C THR A 3 -20.33 -15.73 -9.13
N VAL A 4 -20.45 -15.11 -7.95
CA VAL A 4 -19.37 -14.31 -7.39
C VAL A 4 -18.22 -15.28 -7.12
N GLY A 5 -17.24 -15.29 -8.02
CA GLY A 5 -16.01 -16.06 -7.84
C GLY A 5 -15.37 -15.69 -6.49
N PRO A 6 -14.54 -16.58 -5.92
CA PRO A 6 -13.94 -16.35 -4.61
C PRO A 6 -13.30 -14.96 -4.55
N GLN A 7 -13.62 -14.23 -3.49
CA GLN A 7 -13.12 -12.88 -3.25
C GLN A 7 -11.59 -12.87 -3.43
N PRO A 8 -11.02 -11.90 -4.15
CA PRO A 8 -9.59 -11.80 -4.30
C PRO A 8 -8.94 -11.78 -2.92
N ARG A 9 -7.99 -12.69 -2.67
CA ARG A 9 -7.25 -12.76 -1.39
C ARG A 9 -6.25 -11.61 -1.22
N PHE A 10 -6.50 -10.46 -1.84
CA PHE A 10 -5.61 -9.31 -1.75
C PHE A 10 -6.37 -7.99 -1.67
N SER A 11 -5.80 -7.03 -0.93
CA SER A 11 -6.38 -5.70 -0.72
C SER A 11 -5.95 -4.69 -1.79
N GLU A 12 -6.64 -3.55 -1.89
CA GLU A 12 -6.21 -2.41 -2.72
C GLU A 12 -4.81 -1.92 -2.33
N ALA A 13 -4.47 -1.98 -1.04
CA ALA A 13 -3.15 -1.65 -0.55
C ALA A 13 -2.08 -2.57 -1.16
N GLN A 14 -2.36 -3.86 -1.33
CA GLN A 14 -1.45 -4.81 -1.98
C GLN A 14 -1.32 -4.57 -3.49
N VAL A 15 -2.39 -4.15 -4.17
CA VAL A 15 -2.31 -3.73 -5.59
C VAL A 15 -1.39 -2.52 -5.73
N HIS A 16 -1.58 -1.52 -4.87
CA HIS A 16 -0.75 -0.33 -4.86
C HIS A 16 0.71 -0.66 -4.53
N ARG A 17 0.94 -1.47 -3.49
CA ARG A 17 2.27 -1.92 -3.07
C ARG A 17 2.99 -2.70 -4.17
N ALA A 18 2.26 -3.53 -4.94
CA ALA A 18 2.83 -4.23 -6.08
C ALA A 18 3.34 -3.25 -7.15
N LEU A 19 2.58 -2.18 -7.43
CA LEU A 19 3.02 -1.14 -8.36
C LEU A 19 4.25 -0.38 -7.83
N GLU A 20 4.31 -0.06 -6.52
CA GLU A 20 5.47 0.56 -5.89
C GLU A 20 6.73 -0.31 -6.02
N ILE A 21 6.61 -1.61 -5.70
CA ILE A 21 7.72 -2.57 -5.80
C ILE A 21 8.22 -2.65 -7.25
N ILE A 22 7.32 -2.78 -8.22
CA ILE A 22 7.66 -2.83 -9.65
C ILE A 22 8.32 -1.52 -10.10
N GLY A 23 7.87 -0.37 -9.59
CA GLY A 23 8.40 0.94 -9.94
C GLY A 23 9.76 1.27 -9.34
N GLY A 24 10.10 0.70 -8.18
CA GLY A 24 11.35 0.95 -7.47
C GLY A 24 12.50 -0.01 -7.79
N HIS A 25 12.31 -1.01 -8.65
CA HIS A 25 13.31 -2.04 -8.94
C HIS A 25 13.53 -2.21 -10.46
N SER A 26 14.60 -2.91 -10.83
CA SER A 26 14.77 -3.51 -12.17
C SER A 26 13.59 -4.45 -12.49
N PRO A 27 13.34 -4.81 -13.77
CA PRO A 27 12.23 -5.67 -14.15
C PRO A 27 12.07 -6.88 -13.21
N LEU A 28 10.88 -7.04 -12.64
CA LEU A 28 10.66 -7.95 -11.52
C LEU A 28 9.71 -9.09 -11.91
N GLY A 29 10.18 -10.32 -11.74
CA GLY A 29 9.40 -11.53 -12.04
C GLY A 29 8.33 -11.85 -10.99
N ARG A 30 7.32 -12.63 -11.37
CA ARG A 30 6.16 -12.97 -10.53
C ARG A 30 6.53 -13.61 -9.19
N LYS A 31 7.48 -14.56 -9.18
CA LYS A 31 7.91 -15.26 -7.95
C LYS A 31 8.52 -14.30 -6.93
N LYS A 32 9.47 -13.47 -7.37
CA LYS A 32 10.08 -12.43 -6.53
C LYS A 32 9.07 -11.39 -6.04
N LEU A 33 8.04 -11.11 -6.84
CA LEU A 33 6.95 -10.21 -6.43
C LEU A 33 6.09 -10.84 -5.33
N ALA A 34 5.80 -12.14 -5.43
CA ALA A 34 5.07 -12.89 -4.41
C ALA A 34 5.81 -12.89 -3.07
N GLU A 35 7.11 -13.17 -3.08
CA GLU A 35 7.98 -13.11 -1.91
C GLU A 35 7.97 -11.71 -1.26
N LYS A 36 8.16 -10.65 -2.06
CA LYS A 36 8.16 -9.26 -1.55
C LYS A 36 6.80 -8.79 -1.03
N LEU A 37 5.70 -9.34 -1.53
CA LEU A 37 4.34 -9.00 -1.09
C LEU A 37 3.84 -9.89 0.06
N GLY A 38 4.51 -11.02 0.33
CA GLY A 38 4.04 -11.99 1.32
C GLY A 38 2.72 -12.66 0.96
N ILE A 39 2.39 -12.80 -0.34
CA ILE A 39 1.13 -13.39 -0.80
C ILE A 39 1.36 -14.50 -1.82
N GLY A 40 0.41 -15.42 -1.94
CA GLY A 40 0.50 -16.55 -2.87
C GLY A 40 0.54 -16.14 -4.35
N GLU A 41 1.18 -16.97 -5.19
CA GLU A 41 1.38 -16.68 -6.62
C GLU A 41 0.08 -16.45 -7.40
N GLY A 42 -1.01 -17.12 -7.00
CA GLY A 42 -2.34 -16.90 -7.59
C GLY A 42 -2.84 -15.47 -7.39
N SER A 43 -2.69 -14.91 -6.19
CA SER A 43 -3.04 -13.52 -5.89
C SER A 43 -2.20 -12.56 -6.71
N VAL A 44 -0.88 -12.80 -6.80
CA VAL A 44 0.02 -11.98 -7.63
C VAL A 44 -0.36 -12.01 -9.10
N ARG A 45 -0.73 -13.18 -9.65
CA ARG A 45 -1.20 -13.28 -11.04
C ARG A 45 -2.42 -12.39 -11.27
N THR A 46 -3.37 -12.38 -10.35
CA THR A 46 -4.56 -11.54 -10.44
C THR A 46 -4.21 -10.06 -10.32
N ILE A 47 -3.34 -9.66 -9.38
CA ILE A 47 -2.85 -8.28 -9.26
C ILE A 47 -2.18 -7.81 -10.55
N LEU A 48 -1.24 -8.60 -11.08
CA LEU A 48 -0.53 -8.27 -12.33
C LEU A 48 -1.49 -8.16 -13.51
N THR A 49 -2.52 -9.01 -13.57
CA THR A 49 -3.55 -8.95 -14.61
C THR A 49 -4.35 -7.65 -14.52
N ARG A 50 -4.74 -7.25 -13.30
CA ARG A 50 -5.41 -5.99 -13.05
C ARG A 50 -4.55 -4.77 -13.41
N LEU A 51 -3.30 -4.73 -12.94
CA LEU A 51 -2.38 -3.62 -13.25
C LEU A 51 -2.12 -3.48 -14.75
N LYS A 52 -2.02 -4.61 -15.49
CA LYS A 52 -1.94 -4.60 -16.96
C LYS A 52 -3.20 -4.08 -17.61
N ARG A 53 -4.38 -4.54 -17.18
CA ARG A 53 -5.69 -4.06 -17.67
C ARG A 53 -5.86 -2.55 -17.47
N GLU A 54 -5.34 -2.03 -16.37
CA GLU A 54 -5.35 -0.59 -16.06
C GLU A 54 -4.23 0.21 -16.78
N ASN A 55 -3.41 -0.46 -17.59
CA ASN A 55 -2.24 0.08 -18.28
C ASN A 55 -1.21 0.74 -17.34
N LEU A 56 -1.04 0.19 -16.14
CA LEU A 56 -0.08 0.69 -15.15
C LEU A 56 1.28 0.00 -15.26
N ILE A 57 1.31 -1.24 -15.75
CA ILE A 57 2.53 -2.01 -15.96
C ILE A 57 2.55 -2.67 -17.34
N ALA A 58 3.75 -2.99 -17.82
CA ALA A 58 4.00 -3.82 -18.99
C ALA A 58 4.82 -5.06 -18.62
N SER A 59 4.68 -6.13 -19.40
CA SER A 59 5.51 -7.33 -19.29
C SER A 59 6.73 -7.23 -20.20
N THR A 60 7.86 -7.72 -19.73
CA THR A 60 9.11 -7.90 -20.48
C THR A 60 9.63 -9.32 -20.24
N PRO A 61 10.57 -9.84 -21.06
CA PRO A 61 11.21 -11.13 -20.80
C PRO A 61 11.87 -11.23 -19.41
N ARG A 62 12.27 -10.08 -18.83
CA ARG A 62 12.93 -10.00 -17.51
C ARG A 62 11.96 -9.77 -16.35
N GLY A 63 10.66 -9.61 -16.61
CA GLY A 63 9.64 -9.32 -15.58
C GLY A 63 8.78 -8.11 -15.93
N HIS A 64 8.20 -7.47 -14.92
CA HIS A 64 7.28 -6.35 -15.10
C HIS A 64 7.95 -5.00 -14.87
N ILE A 65 7.52 -3.98 -15.62
CA ILE A 65 7.97 -2.59 -15.50
C ILE A 65 6.77 -1.64 -15.47
N PRO A 66 6.85 -0.46 -14.82
CA PRO A 66 5.78 0.53 -14.88
C PRO A 66 5.71 1.17 -16.27
N THR A 67 4.49 1.44 -16.76
CA THR A 67 4.28 2.30 -17.94
C THR A 67 4.42 3.77 -17.56
N GLU A 68 4.40 4.68 -18.53
CA GLU A 68 4.33 6.13 -18.24
C GLU A 68 3.08 6.50 -17.42
N LYS A 69 1.95 5.83 -17.66
CA LYS A 69 0.76 5.98 -16.83
C LYS A 69 1.03 5.49 -15.40
N GLY A 70 1.64 4.32 -15.24
CA GLY A 70 2.03 3.78 -13.94
C GLY A 70 2.97 4.70 -13.16
N LYS A 71 3.99 5.26 -13.83
CA LYS A 71 4.93 6.23 -13.22
C LYS A 71 4.21 7.49 -12.74
N ARG A 72 3.27 8.03 -13.52
CA ARG A 72 2.46 9.18 -13.10
C ARG A 72 1.57 8.84 -11.89
N GLU A 73 0.95 7.67 -11.87
CA GLU A 73 0.14 7.23 -10.73
C GLU A 73 0.97 7.04 -9.46
N LEU A 74 2.18 6.50 -9.58
CA LEU A 74 3.14 6.42 -8.47
C LEU A 74 3.50 7.80 -7.94
N LYS A 75 3.78 8.78 -8.81
CA LYS A 75 4.08 10.15 -8.39
C LYS A 75 2.91 10.81 -7.66
N LYS A 76 1.67 10.63 -8.13
CA LYS A 76 0.47 11.20 -7.49
C LYS A 76 0.20 10.63 -6.10
N LYS A 77 0.44 9.33 -5.92
CA LYS A 77 0.14 8.60 -4.68
C LYS A 77 1.36 8.41 -3.79
N ALA A 78 2.50 9.01 -4.14
CA ALA A 78 3.73 8.89 -3.38
C ALA A 78 3.52 9.42 -1.95
N ARG A 79 3.51 8.50 -0.99
CA ARG A 79 3.55 8.84 0.43
C ARG A 79 5.00 8.88 0.87
N LYS A 80 5.34 9.93 1.63
CA LYS A 80 6.60 9.96 2.36
C LYS A 80 6.38 9.22 3.66
N PHE A 81 7.26 8.26 3.92
CA PHE A 81 7.36 7.57 5.19
C PHE A 81 8.64 8.06 5.86
N LEU A 82 8.52 8.48 7.11
CA LEU A 82 9.63 8.90 7.93
C LEU A 82 9.75 7.89 9.07
N GLN A 83 10.89 7.22 9.17
CA GLN A 83 11.23 6.51 10.39
C GLN A 83 11.66 7.55 11.43
N LEU A 84 11.12 7.45 12.63
CA LEU A 84 11.37 8.36 13.73
C LEU A 84 11.35 7.59 15.05
N ASP A 85 11.73 8.24 16.14
CA ASP A 85 11.42 7.79 17.49
C ASP A 85 10.15 8.53 17.92
N ALA A 86 9.03 7.81 18.05
CA ALA A 86 7.77 8.40 18.48
C ALA A 86 7.58 8.35 20.00
N GLY A 87 8.55 7.79 20.75
CA GLY A 87 8.50 7.60 22.19
C GLY A 87 7.22 6.91 22.63
N ASN A 88 6.52 7.52 23.59
CA ASN A 88 5.30 6.93 24.17
C ASN A 88 4.04 7.09 23.29
N LEU A 89 4.17 7.60 22.06
CA LEU A 89 3.05 7.70 21.13
C LEU A 89 2.69 6.36 20.48
N THR A 90 3.58 5.37 20.53
CA THR A 90 3.41 4.06 19.91
C THR A 90 3.90 2.98 20.87
N VAL A 91 3.71 1.71 20.49
CA VAL A 91 4.05 0.55 21.33
C VAL A 91 5.04 -0.41 20.65
N GLY A 92 5.43 -0.11 19.41
CA GLY A 92 6.32 -0.97 18.62
C GLY A 92 7.79 -0.58 18.78
N GLU A 93 8.68 -1.48 18.37
CA GLU A 93 10.14 -1.24 18.38
C GLU A 93 10.61 -0.29 17.26
N VAL A 94 9.80 -0.14 16.21
CA VAL A 94 10.09 0.70 15.04
C VAL A 94 8.89 1.57 14.73
N ASP A 95 9.10 2.89 14.73
CA ASP A 95 8.04 3.84 14.38
C ASP A 95 8.22 4.41 12.98
N VAL A 96 7.09 4.49 12.27
CA VAL A 96 7.02 5.10 10.94
C VAL A 96 5.84 6.06 10.89
N ALA A 97 6.11 7.32 10.58
CA ALA A 97 5.09 8.33 10.33
C ALA A 97 4.86 8.58 8.85
N THR A 98 3.61 8.90 8.50
CA THR A 98 3.26 9.44 7.19
C THR A 98 2.17 10.51 7.32
N ILE A 99 2.09 11.41 6.36
CA ILE A 99 1.08 12.48 6.34
C ILE A 99 0.03 12.14 5.29
N VAL A 100 -1.24 12.20 5.72
CA VAL A 100 -2.40 12.08 4.83
C VAL A 100 -3.12 13.41 4.79
N ARG A 101 -3.04 14.10 3.65
CA ARG A 101 -3.70 15.41 3.47
C ARG A 101 -5.18 15.22 3.17
N HIS A 102 -6.00 16.21 3.57
CA HIS A 102 -7.44 16.28 3.27
C HIS A 102 -8.25 15.06 3.76
N ALA A 103 -7.81 14.43 4.86
CA ALA A 103 -8.46 13.23 5.39
C ALA A 103 -9.04 13.41 6.80
N TYR A 104 -8.93 14.61 7.39
CA TYR A 104 -9.29 14.86 8.80
C TYR A 104 -10.76 14.52 9.11
N GLU A 105 -11.68 14.82 8.20
CA GLU A 105 -13.12 14.55 8.35
C GLU A 105 -13.45 13.05 8.46
N ASN A 106 -12.53 12.19 7.98
CA ASN A 106 -12.69 10.74 8.03
C ASN A 106 -12.12 10.13 9.33
N VAL A 107 -11.49 10.94 10.18
CA VAL A 107 -10.89 10.52 11.44
C VAL A 107 -11.74 11.05 12.59
N LYS A 108 -12.37 10.13 13.33
CA LYS A 108 -13.03 10.44 14.60
C LYS A 108 -12.03 10.25 15.75
N LEU A 109 -12.06 9.08 16.40
CA LEU A 109 -11.17 8.75 17.51
C LEU A 109 -9.88 8.01 17.09
N GLY A 110 -9.61 7.86 15.79
CA GLY A 110 -8.46 7.09 15.30
C GLY A 110 -8.51 5.57 15.53
N ILE A 111 -9.47 5.06 16.33
CA ILE A 111 -9.59 3.63 16.69
C ILE A 111 -9.67 2.73 15.45
N ARG A 112 -10.49 3.11 14.47
CA ARG A 112 -10.64 2.32 13.24
C ARG A 112 -9.33 2.20 12.48
N GLN A 113 -8.57 3.30 12.38
CA GLN A 113 -7.28 3.31 11.71
C GLN A 113 -6.26 2.45 12.45
N ARG A 114 -6.24 2.53 13.79
CA ARG A 114 -5.41 1.66 14.63
C ARG A 114 -5.73 0.19 14.43
N ASP A 115 -7.01 -0.19 14.51
CA ASP A 115 -7.42 -1.58 14.41
C ASP A 115 -7.11 -2.16 13.02
N GLU A 116 -7.28 -1.37 11.94
CA GLU A 116 -6.89 -1.79 10.59
C GLU A 116 -5.35 -1.87 10.42
N ALA A 117 -4.58 -1.00 11.08
CA ALA A 117 -3.12 -1.11 11.09
C ALA A 117 -2.65 -2.38 11.81
N ILE A 118 -3.27 -2.72 12.95
CA ILE A 118 -2.97 -3.95 13.70
C ILE A 118 -3.30 -5.18 12.86
N LYS A 119 -4.48 -5.21 12.21
CA LYS A 119 -4.83 -6.29 11.27
C LYS A 119 -3.85 -6.43 10.11
N ALA A 120 -3.23 -5.33 9.70
CA ALA A 120 -2.21 -5.31 8.65
C ALA A 120 -0.80 -5.72 9.14
N GLY A 121 -0.63 -5.96 10.46
CA GLY A 121 0.60 -6.46 11.06
C GLY A 121 1.42 -5.44 11.85
N ALA A 122 0.87 -4.27 12.18
CA ALA A 122 1.51 -3.33 13.10
C ALA A 122 1.21 -3.68 14.57
N ASP A 123 2.09 -3.31 15.50
CA ASP A 123 1.83 -3.46 16.94
C ASP A 123 0.78 -2.48 17.46
N GLY A 124 0.63 -1.35 16.76
CA GLY A 124 -0.34 -0.31 17.05
C GLY A 124 -0.27 0.80 16.01
N ALA A 125 -1.11 1.81 16.17
CA ALA A 125 -0.99 3.06 15.43
C ALA A 125 -1.61 4.21 16.21
N THR A 126 -0.96 5.37 16.11
CA THR A 126 -1.48 6.63 16.63
C THR A 126 -1.81 7.55 15.47
N VAL A 127 -3.00 8.13 15.52
CA VAL A 127 -3.50 9.05 14.49
C VAL A 127 -3.63 10.42 15.10
N LEU A 128 -2.81 11.35 14.62
CA LEU A 128 -2.87 12.76 14.98
C LEU A 128 -3.59 13.52 13.88
N VAL A 129 -4.61 14.30 14.23
CA VAL A 129 -5.31 15.15 13.28
C VAL A 129 -4.74 16.55 13.40
N PHE A 130 -4.23 17.11 12.29
CA PHE A 130 -3.83 18.51 12.24
C PHE A 130 -4.85 19.30 11.41
N SER A 131 -5.59 20.20 12.05
CA SER A 131 -6.50 21.13 11.36
C SER A 131 -6.54 22.45 12.12
N ASP A 132 -6.89 23.54 11.43
CA ASP A 132 -6.98 24.87 12.04
C ASP A 132 -5.68 25.29 12.76
N GLU A 133 -4.54 24.92 12.15
CA GLU A 133 -3.17 25.15 12.64
C GLU A 133 -2.83 24.48 13.98
N ARG A 134 -3.59 23.47 14.39
CA ARG A 134 -3.42 22.79 15.68
C ARG A 134 -3.59 21.28 15.55
N PHE A 135 -2.96 20.52 16.45
CA PHE A 135 -3.27 19.11 16.63
C PHE A 135 -4.55 18.95 17.45
N LYS A 136 -5.43 18.07 17.00
CA LYS A 136 -6.69 17.66 17.64
C LYS A 136 -6.58 16.23 18.15
#